data_AF-A0A952D080-F1
#
_entry.id   AF-A0A952D080-F1
#
_cell.length_a   1.000
_cell.length_b   1.000
_cell.length_c   1.000
_cell.angle_alpha   90.00
_cell.angle_beta   90.00
_cell.angle_gamma   90.00
#
_symmetry.space_group_name_H-M   'P 1'
#
loop_
_entity.id
_entity.type
_entity.pdbx_description
1 polymer ?
#
loop_
_entity_poly.entity_id
_entity_poly.type
_entity_poly.pdbx_seq_one_letter_code
_entity_poly.pdbx_strand_id
1 'polypeptide(L)'
;MPRDRRPAAVAELENLLARERAALRDGRLDDIGVIGDLKHGAMARLERQPPDPATLAALRALAGRNARLLEAALAGLRDGAARLQAIRAASTGFHSYDGSGRTGRISGDGPRGLERRA
;
A
#
# COMPACT_ATOMS: atom_id res chain seq x y z
N MET A 1 -36.93 22.57 23.00
CA MET A 1 -35.52 22.15 22.89
C MET A 1 -35.42 21.06 21.82
N PRO A 2 -35.11 21.38 20.55
CA PRO A 2 -34.92 20.33 19.56
C PRO A 2 -33.57 19.65 19.86
N ARG A 3 -33.60 18.32 19.93
CA ARG A 3 -32.41 17.50 20.15
C ARG A 3 -31.47 17.69 18.96
N ASP A 4 -30.27 18.21 19.21
CA ASP A 4 -29.08 18.11 18.35
C ASP A 4 -28.81 16.62 18.10
N ARG A 5 -29.56 16.01 17.18
CA ARG A 5 -29.46 14.57 16.91
C ARG A 5 -28.46 14.39 15.79
N ARG A 6 -27.17 14.43 16.17
CA ARG A 6 -26.07 14.11 15.26
C ARG A 6 -26.36 12.76 14.59
N PRO A 7 -26.31 12.65 13.25
CA PRO A 7 -26.62 11.39 12.57
C PRO A 7 -25.65 10.30 13.04
N ALA A 8 -26.16 9.09 13.30
CA ALA A 8 -25.32 7.96 13.71
C ALA A 8 -24.20 7.66 12.68
N ALA A 9 -24.47 7.92 11.39
CA ALA A 9 -23.51 7.80 10.31
C ALA A 9 -22.28 8.72 10.48
N VAL A 10 -22.41 9.87 11.15
CA VAL A 10 -21.27 10.76 11.45
C VAL A 10 -20.31 10.07 12.41
N ALA A 11 -20.81 9.60 13.56
CA ALA A 11 -19.98 8.93 14.56
C ALA A 11 -19.33 7.66 14.01
N GLU A 12 -20.07 6.93 13.16
CA GLU A 12 -19.54 5.77 12.43
C GLU A 12 -18.38 6.15 11.50
N LEU A 13 -18.55 7.19 10.68
CA LEU A 13 -17.49 7.68 9.79
C LEU A 13 -16.27 8.19 10.57
N GLU A 14 -16.47 8.91 11.67
CA GLU A 14 -15.36 9.36 12.54
C GLU A 14 -14.56 8.16 13.08
N ASN A 15 -15.24 7.10 13.53
CA ASN A 15 -14.60 5.88 14.01
C ASN A 15 -13.86 5.14 12.88
N LEU A 16 -14.48 5.02 11.69
CA LEU A 16 -13.84 4.41 10.53
C LEU A 16 -12.58 5.18 10.11
N LEU A 17 -12.62 6.51 10.10
CA LEU A 17 -11.46 7.35 9.79
C LEU A 17 -10.37 7.24 10.87
N ALA A 18 -10.73 7.09 12.14
CA ALA A 18 -9.75 6.85 13.20
C ALA A 18 -9.07 5.48 13.05
N ARG A 19 -9.85 4.42 12.73
CA ARG A 19 -9.34 3.08 12.46
C ARG A 19 -8.45 3.03 11.24
N GLU A 20 -8.82 3.72 10.15
CA GLU A 20 -8.00 3.83 8.94
C GLU A 20 -6.65 4.45 9.26
N ARG A 21 -6.63 5.54 10.03
CA ARG A 21 -5.39 6.17 10.45
C ARG A 21 -4.49 5.23 11.26
N ALA A 22 -5.06 4.45 12.18
CA ALA A 22 -4.31 3.47 12.95
C ALA A 22 -3.73 2.37 12.05
N ALA A 23 -4.56 1.78 11.19
CA ALA A 23 -4.13 0.74 10.25
C ALA A 23 -3.01 1.21 9.30
N LEU A 24 -3.11 2.43 8.78
CA LEU A 24 -2.06 3.02 7.93
C LEU A 24 -0.74 3.21 8.68
N ARG A 25 -0.78 3.61 9.95
CA ARG A 25 0.43 3.78 10.77
C ARG A 25 1.05 2.46 11.18
N ASP A 26 0.22 1.45 11.40
CA ASP A 26 0.65 0.10 11.82
C ASP A 26 1.03 -0.79 10.62
N GLY A 27 0.84 -0.32 9.38
CA GLY A 27 1.09 -1.11 8.17
C GLY A 27 0.09 -2.25 7.93
N ARG A 28 -1.09 -2.21 8.57
CA ARG A 28 -2.15 -3.22 8.42
C ARG A 28 -2.97 -2.94 7.15
N LEU A 29 -2.39 -3.25 5.99
CA LEU A 29 -2.98 -2.93 4.69
C LEU A 29 -4.28 -3.69 4.41
N ASP A 30 -4.44 -4.91 4.92
CA ASP A 30 -5.67 -5.70 4.76
C ASP A 30 -6.88 -5.01 5.39
N ASP A 31 -6.68 -4.36 6.54
CA ASP A 31 -7.71 -3.59 7.24
C ASP A 31 -8.20 -2.39 6.40
N ILE A 32 -7.34 -1.82 5.55
CA ILE A 32 -7.66 -0.65 4.73
C ILE A 32 -8.74 -0.96 3.68
N GLY A 33 -8.67 -2.15 3.06
CA GLY A 33 -9.68 -2.60 2.11
C GLY A 33 -11.06 -2.69 2.75
N VAL A 34 -11.15 -3.40 3.88
CA VAL A 34 -12.39 -3.56 4.65
C VAL A 34 -12.95 -2.21 5.12
N ILE A 35 -12.09 -1.31 5.60
CA ILE A 35 -12.52 0.04 6.02
C ILE A 35 -13.06 0.85 4.83
N GLY A 36 -12.52 0.65 3.63
CA GLY A 36 -13.04 1.25 2.40
C GLY A 36 -14.50 0.88 2.13
N ASP A 37 -14.84 -0.41 2.22
CA ASP A 37 -16.20 -0.90 1.98
C ASP A 37 -17.18 -0.38 3.04
N LEU A 38 -16.78 -0.39 4.30
CA LEU A 38 -17.59 0.15 5.40
C LEU A 38 -17.86 1.65 5.24
N LYS A 39 -16.88 2.43 4.75
CA LYS A 39 -17.05 3.86 4.48
C LYS A 39 -18.09 4.12 3.39
N HIS A 40 -18.15 3.33 2.33
CA HIS A 40 -19.19 3.46 1.30
C HIS A 40 -20.60 3.30 1.89
N GLY A 41 -20.80 2.28 2.73
CA GLY A 41 -22.08 2.06 3.42
C GLY A 41 -22.46 3.21 4.35
N ALA A 42 -21.50 3.74 5.10
CA ALA A 42 -21.72 4.87 6.00
C ALA A 42 -22.00 6.18 5.24
N MET A 43 -21.33 6.40 4.10
CA MET A 43 -21.61 7.55 3.21
C MET A 43 -23.03 7.51 2.64
N ALA A 44 -23.51 6.36 2.18
CA ALA A 44 -24.89 6.23 1.70
C ALA A 44 -25.93 6.54 2.81
N ARG A 45 -25.62 6.24 4.07
CA ARG A 45 -26.46 6.63 5.22
C ARG A 45 -26.37 8.13 5.51
N LEU A 46 -25.17 8.70 5.40
CA LEU A 46 -24.94 10.13 5.58
C LEU A 46 -25.71 10.96 4.54
N GLU A 47 -25.78 10.51 3.28
CA GLU A 47 -26.55 11.19 2.23
C GLU A 47 -28.05 11.25 2.52
N ARG A 48 -28.61 10.21 3.15
CA ARG A 48 -30.03 10.18 3.55
C ARG A 48 -30.34 11.09 4.74
N GLN A 49 -29.33 11.39 5.55
CA GLN A 49 -29.47 12.27 6.70
C GLN A 49 -28.22 13.16 6.81
N PRO A 50 -28.13 14.20 5.96
CA PRO A 50 -26.93 15.02 5.87
C PRO A 50 -26.71 15.76 7.20
N PRO A 51 -25.46 15.79 7.71
CA PRO A 51 -25.13 16.55 8.90
C PRO A 51 -25.09 18.04 8.61
N ASP A 52 -24.96 18.84 9.67
CA ASP A 52 -24.74 20.27 9.54
C ASP A 52 -23.39 20.56 8.80
N PRO A 53 -23.25 21.75 8.18
CA PRO A 53 -22.05 22.12 7.43
C PRO A 53 -20.75 22.05 8.23
N ALA A 54 -20.78 22.36 9.53
CA ALA A 54 -19.58 22.35 10.36
C ALA A 54 -19.11 20.90 10.63
N THR A 55 -20.04 19.99 10.93
CA THR A 55 -19.75 18.56 11.05
C THR A 55 -19.23 17.97 9.73
N LEU A 56 -19.82 18.34 8.58
CA LEU A 56 -19.32 17.89 7.28
C LEU A 56 -17.89 18.38 6.99
N ALA A 57 -17.60 19.64 7.33
CA ALA A 57 -16.25 20.20 7.20
C ALA A 57 -15.23 19.46 8.07
N ALA A 58 -15.61 19.10 9.31
CA ALA A 58 -14.77 18.31 10.21
C ALA A 58 -14.46 16.91 9.66
N LEU A 59 -15.47 16.22 9.12
CA LEU A 59 -15.30 14.92 8.46
C LEU A 59 -14.37 15.01 7.24
N ARG A 60 -14.54 16.04 6.39
CA ARG A 60 -13.64 16.28 5.25
C ARG A 60 -12.20 16.52 5.69
N ALA A 61 -11.99 17.27 6.77
CA ALA A 61 -10.65 17.50 7.31
C ALA A 61 -10.00 16.21 7.84
N LEU A 62 -10.77 15.34 8.50
CA LEU A 62 -10.31 14.01 8.93
C LEU A 62 -9.92 13.14 7.72
N ALA A 63 -10.81 13.03 6.74
CA ALA A 63 -10.57 12.26 5.52
C ALA A 63 -9.34 12.78 4.75
N GLY A 64 -9.18 14.10 4.62
CA GLY A 64 -8.04 14.71 3.93
C GLY A 64 -6.69 14.50 4.65
N ARG A 65 -6.68 14.31 5.98
CA ARG A 65 -5.47 13.87 6.70
C ARG A 65 -5.12 12.42 6.37
N ASN A 66 -6.11 11.54 6.33
CA ASN A 66 -5.90 10.13 6.02
C ASN A 66 -5.47 9.93 4.56
N ALA A 67 -6.04 10.68 3.61
CA ALA A 67 -5.65 10.62 2.20
C ALA A 67 -4.15 10.92 2.01
N ARG A 68 -3.65 11.99 2.66
CA ARG A 68 -2.22 12.32 2.65
C ARG A 68 -1.35 11.22 3.28
N LEU A 69 -1.84 10.58 4.34
CA LEU A 69 -1.12 9.47 4.97
C LEU A 69 -1.07 8.23 4.06
N LEU A 70 -2.17 7.91 3.38
CA LEU A 70 -2.24 6.82 2.41
C LEU A 70 -1.32 7.06 1.23
N GLU A 71 -1.29 8.29 0.68
CA GLU A 71 -0.36 8.67 -0.39
C GLU A 71 1.10 8.50 0.04
N ALA A 72 1.45 8.96 1.25
CA ALA A 72 2.79 8.79 1.80
C ALA A 72 3.14 7.30 2.00
N ALA A 73 2.20 6.49 2.50
CA ALA A 73 2.39 5.05 2.65
C ALA A 73 2.62 4.35 1.29
N LEU A 74 1.85 4.72 0.26
CA LEU A 74 2.02 4.19 -1.10
C LEU A 74 3.37 4.57 -1.71
N ALA A 75 3.85 5.80 -1.48
CA ALA A 75 5.19 6.21 -1.89
C ALA A 75 6.27 5.34 -1.21
N GLY A 76 6.18 5.16 0.11
CA GLY A 76 7.12 4.31 0.85
C GLY A 76 7.13 2.85 0.38
N LEU A 77 5.96 2.28 0.07
CA LEU A 77 5.86 0.93 -0.49
C LEU A 77 6.55 0.80 -1.86
N ARG A 78 6.39 1.81 -2.73
CA ARG A 78 7.05 1.85 -4.04
C ARG A 78 8.57 1.93 -3.90
N ASP A 79 9.05 2.78 -3.01
CA ASP A 79 10.49 2.93 -2.76
C ASP A 79 11.10 1.65 -2.19
N GLY A 80 10.41 1.00 -1.25
CA GLY A 80 10.80 -0.30 -0.72
C GLY A 80 10.84 -1.39 -1.79
N ALA A 81 9.82 -1.45 -2.65
CA ALA A 81 9.77 -2.39 -3.77
C ALA A 81 10.92 -2.16 -4.76
N ALA A 82 11.20 -0.91 -5.11
CA ALA A 82 12.32 -0.55 -5.98
C ALA A 82 13.67 -0.95 -5.36
N ARG A 83 13.84 -0.74 -4.06
CA ARG A 83 15.04 -1.16 -3.32
C ARG A 83 15.23 -2.68 -3.35
N LEU A 84 14.16 -3.45 -3.14
CA LEU A 84 14.20 -4.91 -3.21
C LEU A 84 14.53 -5.41 -4.62
N GLN A 85 14.00 -4.75 -5.65
CA GLN A 85 14.34 -5.06 -7.05
C GLN A 85 15.82 -4.80 -7.34
N ALA A 86 16.38 -3.67 -6.89
CA ALA A 86 17.79 -3.36 -7.05
C ALA A 86 18.69 -4.39 -6.35
N ILE A 87 18.34 -4.82 -5.13
CA ILE A 87 19.06 -5.88 -4.40
C ILE A 87 19.00 -7.20 -5.17
N ARG A 88 17.82 -7.59 -5.65
CA ARG A 88 17.66 -8.81 -6.47
C ARG A 88 18.51 -8.75 -7.74
N ALA A 89 18.46 -7.64 -8.48
CA ALA A 89 19.24 -7.45 -9.69
C ALA A 89 20.75 -7.53 -9.44
N ALA A 90 21.24 -6.94 -8.34
CA ALA A 90 22.63 -7.04 -7.93
C ALA A 90 23.02 -8.49 -7.56
N SER A 91 22.15 -9.22 -6.84
CA SER A 91 22.39 -10.62 -6.47
C SER A 91 22.44 -11.56 -7.69
N THR A 92 21.68 -11.27 -8.75
CA THR A 92 21.72 -12.02 -10.01
C THR A 92 22.84 -11.56 -10.94
N GLY A 93 23.25 -10.29 -10.85
CA GLY A 93 24.38 -9.71 -11.60
C GLY A 93 25.75 -10.03 -11.00
N PHE A 94 25.80 -10.51 -9.75
CA PHE A 94 27.03 -10.97 -9.09
C PHE A 94 27.57 -12.29 -9.65
N HIS A 95 26.88 -12.92 -10.61
CA HIS A 95 27.39 -14.06 -11.35
C HIS A 95 28.25 -13.68 -12.58
N SER A 96 28.55 -12.38 -12.78
CA SER A 96 29.37 -11.89 -13.88
C SER A 96 30.32 -10.76 -13.46
N TYR A 97 31.14 -11.03 -12.46
CA TYR A 97 32.53 -10.60 -12.47
C TYR A 97 33.34 -11.81 -12.01
N ASP A 98 33.51 -12.77 -12.92
CA ASP A 98 34.71 -13.58 -12.84
C ASP A 98 35.90 -12.59 -12.87
N GLY A 99 36.94 -12.82 -12.07
CA GLY A 99 38.16 -11.99 -12.11
C GLY A 99 38.93 -12.08 -13.44
N SER A 100 38.29 -12.57 -14.52
CA SER A 100 38.88 -12.94 -15.81
C SER A 100 38.08 -12.46 -17.03
N GLY A 101 37.05 -11.62 -16.86
CA GLY A 101 36.47 -10.84 -17.96
C GLY A 101 36.00 -11.68 -19.16
N ARG A 102 35.28 -12.79 -18.94
CA ARG A 102 34.62 -13.52 -20.04
C ARG A 102 33.21 -13.98 -19.67
N THR A 103 32.24 -13.51 -20.44
CA THR A 103 30.83 -13.91 -20.33
C THR A 103 30.62 -15.33 -20.85
N GLY A 104 30.40 -16.27 -19.93
CA GLY A 104 29.99 -17.65 -20.24
C GLY A 104 28.64 -17.95 -19.60
N ARG A 105 27.58 -18.07 -20.41
CA ARG A 105 26.28 -18.55 -19.97
C ARG A 105 26.40 -20.06 -19.71
N ILE A 106 26.51 -20.47 -18.45
CA ILE A 106 26.46 -21.89 -18.07
C ILE A 106 24.99 -22.31 -18.12
N SER A 107 24.50 -22.60 -19.32
CA SER A 107 23.30 -23.43 -19.48
C SER A 107 23.74 -24.86 -19.18
N GLY A 108 23.30 -25.38 -18.03
CA GLY A 108 23.46 -26.79 -17.72
C GLY A 108 22.59 -27.62 -18.65
N ASP A 109 23.22 -28.32 -19.59
CA ASP A 109 22.68 -29.56 -20.14
C ASP A 109 23.81 -30.44 -20.68
N GLY A 110 24.08 -31.55 -19.99
CA GLY A 110 24.62 -32.83 -20.48
C GLY A 110 25.97 -32.92 -21.25
N PRO A 111 26.75 -34.00 -21.04
CA PRO A 111 28.13 -34.08 -21.54
C PRO A 111 28.17 -34.51 -23.01
N ARG A 112 28.83 -33.74 -23.89
CA ARG A 112 29.30 -34.25 -25.18
C ARG A 112 30.70 -33.72 -25.54
N GLY A 113 31.63 -34.66 -25.59
CA GLY A 113 32.72 -34.67 -26.57
C GLY A 113 33.89 -33.72 -26.33
N LEU A 114 34.72 -34.03 -25.33
CA LEU A 114 36.11 -33.59 -25.35
C LEU A 114 36.90 -34.53 -26.26
N GLU A 115 36.99 -34.22 -27.57
CA GLU A 115 38.01 -34.84 -28.43
C GLU A 115 39.37 -34.19 -28.14
N ARG A 116 40.29 -35.00 -27.60
CA ARG A 116 41.73 -34.71 -27.58
C ARG A 116 42.21 -34.55 -29.03
N ARG A 117 42.98 -33.49 -29.32
CA ARG A 117 44.05 -33.59 -30.31
C ARG A 117 45.36 -33.10 -29.71
N ALA A 118 46.32 -34.02 -29.82
CA ALA A 118 47.76 -33.78 -29.75
C ALA A 118 48.21 -32.91 -30.94
#